data_AF-A0A942TEK4-F1
#
_entry.id   AF-A0A942TEK4-F1
#
_cell.length_a   1.000
_cell.length_b   1.000
_cell.length_c   1.000
_cell.angle_alpha   90.00
_cell.angle_beta   90.00
_cell.angle_gamma   90.00
#
_symmetry.space_group_name_H-M   'P 1'
#
loop_
_entity.id
_entity.type
_entity.pdbx_description
1 polymer ?
#
loop_
_entity_poly.entity_id
_entity_poly.type
_entity_poly.pdbx_seq_one_letter_code
_entity_poly.pdbx_strand_id
1 'polypeptide(L)'
;MTKLSKEEIETIRKRAEAATEGPWFHTNYHVATKPEVHGGYPPNSASICETCDGEYIENYNKADAEFIAHARTDIPKLLAEIERLRSIIKDIRECSDIETAVSELTKVALGDDDDD
;
A
#
# COMPACT_ATOMS: atom_id res chain seq x y z
N MET A 1 -17.20 -3.81 -1.72
CA MET A 1 -15.84 -4.00 -1.17
C MET A 1 -15.83 -3.53 0.27
N THR A 2 -15.25 -4.31 1.18
CA THR A 2 -15.20 -4.00 2.62
C THR A 2 -14.04 -3.07 2.93
N LYS A 3 -14.25 -2.06 3.79
CA LYS A 3 -13.19 -1.15 4.26
C LYS A 3 -12.23 -1.93 5.16
N LEU A 4 -10.93 -1.92 4.85
CA LEU A 4 -9.90 -2.48 5.73
C LEU A 4 -9.90 -1.76 7.09
N SER A 5 -9.85 -2.51 8.18
CA SER A 5 -9.67 -2.01 9.53
C SER A 5 -8.24 -1.48 9.74
N LYS A 6 -7.99 -0.80 10.88
CA LYS A 6 -6.63 -0.40 11.28
C LYS A 6 -5.75 -1.62 11.55
N GLU A 7 -6.31 -2.65 12.17
CA GLU A 7 -5.61 -3.88 12.51
C GLU A 7 -5.21 -4.68 11.26
N GLU A 8 -6.08 -4.77 10.26
CA GLU A 8 -5.76 -5.43 8.99
C GLU A 8 -4.61 -4.72 8.26
N ILE A 9 -4.61 -3.38 8.23
CA ILE A 9 -3.53 -2.59 7.63
C ILE A 9 -2.21 -2.77 8.38
N GLU A 10 -2.25 -2.78 9.71
CA GLU A 10 -1.05 -3.00 10.51
C GLU A 10 -0.51 -4.42 10.31
N THR A 11 -1.40 -5.40 10.15
CA THR A 11 -1.00 -6.78 9.84
C THR A 11 -0.33 -6.86 8.47
N ILE A 12 -0.85 -6.16 7.45
CA ILE A 12 -0.21 -6.09 6.12
C ILE A 12 1.15 -5.40 6.22
N ARG A 13 1.24 -4.29 6.95
CA ARG A 13 2.49 -3.54 7.17
C ARG A 13 3.57 -4.44 7.78
N LYS A 14 3.25 -5.12 8.88
CA LYS A 14 4.18 -6.03 9.55
C LYS A 14 4.69 -7.15 8.63
N ARG A 15 3.83 -7.72 7.78
CA ARG A 15 4.27 -8.73 6.79
C ARG A 15 5.21 -8.12 5.75
N ALA A 16 4.92 -6.93 5.26
CA ALA A 16 5.77 -6.25 4.28
C ALA A 16 7.14 -5.86 4.85
N GLU A 17 7.19 -5.46 6.12
CA GLU A 17 8.43 -5.09 6.84
C GLU A 17 9.27 -6.31 7.22
N ALA A 18 8.62 -7.44 7.55
CA ALA A 18 9.31 -8.69 7.89
C ALA A 18 9.91 -9.40 6.65
N ALA A 19 9.46 -9.06 5.45
CA ALA A 19 9.99 -9.63 4.21
C ALA A 19 11.41 -9.12 3.91
N THR A 20 12.16 -9.88 3.11
CA THR A 20 13.51 -9.51 2.67
C THR A 20 13.55 -8.08 2.11
N GLU A 21 14.62 -7.37 2.41
CA GLU A 21 14.83 -6.00 1.92
C GLU A 21 14.73 -5.93 0.40
N GLY A 22 14.08 -4.87 -0.10
CA GLY A 22 13.93 -4.61 -1.54
C GLY A 22 14.94 -3.58 -2.05
N PRO A 23 14.91 -3.26 -3.36
CA PRO A 23 14.00 -3.80 -4.36
C PRO A 23 14.27 -5.27 -4.68
N TRP A 24 13.22 -5.97 -5.09
CA TRP A 24 13.35 -7.29 -5.69
C TRP A 24 13.36 -7.16 -7.21
N PHE A 25 14.02 -8.10 -7.87
CA PHE A 25 14.19 -8.16 -9.32
C PHE A 25 13.70 -9.51 -9.80
N HIS A 26 13.17 -9.57 -11.01
CA HIS A 26 12.75 -10.82 -11.62
C HIS A 26 13.52 -11.06 -12.92
N THR A 27 13.82 -12.33 -13.21
CA THR A 27 14.29 -12.78 -14.52
C THR A 27 13.63 -14.11 -14.85
N ASN A 28 12.88 -14.15 -15.96
CA ASN A 28 11.97 -15.26 -16.27
C ASN A 28 11.07 -15.58 -15.07
N TYR A 29 11.16 -16.79 -14.51
CA TYR A 29 10.36 -17.30 -13.39
C TYR A 29 11.01 -17.06 -12.01
N HIS A 30 12.19 -16.46 -11.91
CA HIS A 30 12.91 -16.31 -10.64
C HIS A 30 12.86 -14.88 -10.12
N VAL A 31 12.72 -14.73 -8.80
CA VAL A 31 12.76 -13.45 -8.09
C VAL A 31 13.92 -13.44 -7.12
N ALA A 32 14.71 -12.36 -7.13
CA ALA A 32 15.91 -12.21 -6.31
C ALA A 32 16.12 -10.78 -5.81
N THR A 33 17.06 -10.62 -4.87
CA THR A 33 17.46 -9.31 -4.32
C THR A 33 18.39 -8.49 -5.21
N LYS A 34 18.89 -9.08 -6.29
CA LYS A 34 19.76 -8.41 -7.28
C LYS A 34 19.36 -8.84 -8.69
N PRO A 35 19.54 -7.98 -9.70
CA PRO A 35 19.28 -8.36 -11.09
C PRO A 35 20.26 -9.44 -11.56
N GLU A 36 19.80 -10.26 -12.50
CA GLU A 36 20.65 -11.24 -13.17
C GLU A 36 21.65 -10.53 -14.10
N VAL A 37 22.88 -11.04 -14.16
CA VAL A 37 23.94 -10.50 -15.01
C VAL A 37 24.66 -11.65 -15.72
N HIS A 38 24.76 -11.61 -17.05
CA HIS A 38 25.43 -12.63 -17.86
C HIS A 38 24.92 -14.07 -17.64
N GLY A 39 23.60 -14.26 -17.48
CA GLY A 39 23.03 -15.61 -17.32
C GLY A 39 23.11 -16.19 -15.91
N GLY A 40 23.42 -15.36 -14.91
CA GLY A 40 23.52 -15.79 -13.52
C GLY A 40 23.36 -14.65 -12.52
N TYR A 41 23.04 -15.00 -11.27
CA TYR A 41 22.94 -14.01 -10.22
C TYR A 41 24.31 -13.69 -9.63
N PRO A 42 24.59 -12.40 -9.33
CA PRO A 42 25.86 -12.01 -8.72
C PRO A 42 26.03 -12.66 -7.34
N PRO A 43 27.28 -12.82 -6.86
CA PRO A 43 27.54 -13.25 -5.50
C PRO A 43 26.76 -12.40 -4.48
N ASN A 44 26.24 -13.07 -3.44
CA ASN A 44 25.37 -12.48 -2.42
C ASN A 44 24.01 -11.99 -2.94
N SER A 45 23.53 -12.49 -4.09
CA SER A 45 22.11 -12.42 -4.43
C SER A 45 21.35 -13.48 -3.64
N ALA A 46 20.40 -13.05 -2.81
CA ALA A 46 19.44 -13.95 -2.20
C ALA A 46 18.29 -14.24 -3.18
N SER A 47 18.01 -15.53 -3.39
CA SER A 47 16.78 -16.01 -4.02
C SER A 47 15.59 -15.74 -3.10
N ILE A 48 14.50 -15.20 -3.66
CA ILE A 48 13.25 -14.93 -2.95
C ILE A 48 12.25 -16.05 -3.22
N CYS A 49 12.01 -16.35 -4.50
CA CYS A 49 11.15 -17.44 -4.93
C CYS A 49 11.36 -17.79 -6.42
N GLU A 50 10.85 -18.96 -6.81
CA GLU A 50 10.68 -19.39 -8.20
C GLU A 50 9.20 -19.63 -8.47
N THR A 51 8.72 -19.26 -9.66
CA THR A 51 7.34 -19.46 -10.12
C THR A 51 7.20 -20.63 -11.09
N CYS A 52 8.26 -21.45 -11.28
CA CYS A 52 8.23 -22.68 -12.06
C CYS A 52 8.25 -23.94 -11.18
N ASP A 53 8.04 -25.10 -11.78
CA ASP A 53 8.10 -26.43 -11.15
C ASP A 53 9.50 -27.08 -11.24
N GLY A 54 10.54 -26.28 -11.50
CA GLY A 54 11.93 -26.72 -11.65
C GLY A 54 12.34 -27.00 -13.09
N GLU A 55 11.43 -26.90 -14.06
CA GLU A 55 11.79 -26.92 -15.48
C GLU A 55 12.25 -25.52 -15.95
N TYR A 56 13.43 -25.47 -16.58
CA TYR A 56 13.99 -24.25 -17.16
C TYR A 56 13.29 -23.92 -18.48
N ILE A 57 12.06 -23.42 -18.39
CA ILE A 57 11.27 -22.99 -19.55
C ILE A 57 11.33 -21.47 -19.66
N GLU A 58 11.84 -20.99 -20.79
CA GLU A 58 11.94 -19.55 -21.07
C GLU A 58 10.54 -18.90 -21.08
N ASN A 59 10.40 -17.73 -20.44
CA ASN A 59 9.15 -16.99 -20.26
C ASN A 59 8.03 -17.68 -19.45
N TYR A 60 8.25 -18.88 -18.90
CA TYR A 60 7.25 -19.54 -18.05
C TYR A 60 6.97 -18.70 -16.80
N ASN A 61 5.70 -18.45 -16.49
CA ASN A 61 5.22 -17.67 -15.33
C ASN A 61 5.98 -16.37 -15.04
N LYS A 62 6.50 -15.73 -16.11
CA LYS A 62 7.23 -14.45 -15.99
C LYS A 62 6.39 -13.34 -15.40
N ALA A 63 5.10 -13.30 -15.76
CA ALA A 63 4.15 -12.32 -15.23
C ALA A 63 3.97 -12.45 -13.71
N ASP A 64 3.97 -13.67 -13.18
CA ASP A 64 3.84 -13.91 -11.75
C ASP A 64 5.11 -13.47 -11.01
N ALA A 65 6.29 -13.80 -11.55
CA ALA A 65 7.56 -13.36 -10.98
C ALA A 65 7.70 -11.83 -10.99
N GLU A 66 7.29 -11.18 -12.08
CA GLU A 66 7.22 -9.73 -12.21
C GLU A 66 6.28 -9.12 -11.16
N PHE A 67 5.08 -9.67 -11.02
CA PHE A 67 4.11 -9.22 -10.02
C PHE A 67 4.67 -9.35 -8.59
N ILE A 68 5.28 -10.49 -8.24
CA ILE A 68 5.86 -10.73 -6.92
C ILE A 68 7.02 -9.77 -6.64
N ALA A 69 7.91 -9.54 -7.62
CA ALA A 69 9.02 -8.61 -7.47
C ALA A 69 8.52 -7.18 -7.20
N HIS A 70 7.52 -6.73 -7.95
CA HIS A 70 6.92 -5.41 -7.77
C HIS A 70 6.14 -5.27 -6.46
N ALA A 71 5.51 -6.33 -5.97
CA ALA A 71 4.76 -6.32 -4.71
C ALA A 71 5.60 -5.81 -3.52
N ARG A 72 6.91 -6.09 -3.49
CA ARG A 72 7.81 -5.60 -2.43
C ARG A 72 7.90 -4.07 -2.38
N THR A 73 7.74 -3.39 -3.51
CA THR A 73 7.77 -1.93 -3.60
C THR A 73 6.37 -1.33 -3.56
N ASP A 74 5.40 -2.00 -4.19
CA ASP A 74 4.05 -1.48 -4.34
C ASP A 74 3.25 -1.57 -3.05
N ILE A 75 3.39 -2.64 -2.26
CA ILE A 75 2.67 -2.78 -0.99
C ILE A 75 3.00 -1.63 -0.02
N PRO A 76 4.28 -1.28 0.25
CA PRO A 76 4.61 -0.10 1.06
C PRO A 76 4.04 1.21 0.51
N LYS A 77 4.08 1.42 -0.81
CA LYS A 77 3.50 2.62 -1.45
C LYS A 77 1.99 2.69 -1.26
N LEU A 78 1.28 1.58 -1.47
CA LEU A 78 -0.17 1.50 -1.28
C LEU A 78 -0.56 1.73 0.18
N LEU A 79 0.20 1.19 1.14
CA LEU A 79 -0.02 1.45 2.57
C LEU A 79 0.15 2.94 2.91
N ALA A 80 1.20 3.58 2.38
CA ALA A 80 1.42 5.02 2.57
C ALA A 80 0.27 5.85 1.97
N GLU A 81 -0.21 5.47 0.79
CA GLU A 81 -1.32 6.14 0.13
C GLU A 81 -2.64 5.98 0.88
N ILE A 82 -2.90 4.79 1.46
CA ILE A 82 -4.08 4.56 2.32
C ILE A 82 -4.03 5.48 3.55
N GLU A 83 -2.88 5.62 4.20
CA GLU A 83 -2.75 6.53 5.36
C GLU A 83 -2.93 7.99 4.96
N ARG A 84 -2.36 8.42 3.82
CA ARG A 84 -2.55 9.77 3.28
C ARG A 84 -4.04 10.07 3.03
N LEU A 85 -4.73 9.18 2.34
CA LEU A 85 -6.17 9.32 2.05
C LEU A 85 -7.02 9.31 3.33
N ARG A 86 -6.67 8.49 4.31
CA ARG A 86 -7.35 8.47 5.61
C ARG A 86 -7.17 9.76 6.39
N SER A 87 -5.98 10.35 6.36
CA SER A 87 -5.73 11.67 6.97
C SER A 87 -6.60 12.73 6.31
N ILE A 88 -6.61 12.80 4.98
CA ILE A 88 -7.42 13.78 4.25
C ILE A 88 -8.91 13.63 4.56
N ILE A 89 -9.43 12.39 4.58
CA ILE A 89 -10.84 12.15 4.93
C ILE A 89 -11.15 12.58 6.36
N LYS A 90 -10.22 12.37 7.29
CA LYS A 90 -10.36 12.82 8.68
C LYS A 90 -10.43 14.35 8.74
N ASP A 91 -9.48 15.03 8.10
CA ASP A 91 -9.38 16.49 8.10
C ASP A 91 -10.64 17.13 7.47
N ILE A 92 -11.15 16.57 6.36
CA ILE A 92 -12.39 17.04 5.71
C ILE A 92 -13.59 16.89 6.65
N ARG A 93 -13.69 15.78 7.39
CA ARG A 93 -14.80 15.56 8.34
C ARG A 93 -14.74 16.56 9.49
N GLU A 94 -13.56 16.80 10.03
CA GLU A 94 -13.38 17.79 11.10
C GLU A 94 -13.75 19.20 10.64
N CYS A 95 -13.40 19.60 9.41
CA CYS A 95 -13.87 20.87 8.83
C CYS A 95 -15.38 20.93 8.65
N SER A 96 -16.01 19.87 8.14
CA SER A 96 -17.47 19.80 7.96
C SER A 96 -18.23 19.87 9.28
N ASP A 97 -17.70 19.24 10.33
CA ASP A 97 -18.29 19.27 11.67
C ASP A 97 -18.19 20.69 12.27
N ILE A 98 -17.08 21.39 12.04
CA ILE A 98 -16.91 22.80 12.43
C ILE A 98 -17.88 23.71 11.67
N GLU A 99 -18.02 23.55 10.35
CA GLU A 99 -18.96 24.36 9.55
C GLU A 99 -20.41 24.17 10.02
N THR A 100 -20.77 22.93 10.37
CA THR A 100 -22.09 22.61 10.92
C THR A 100 -22.29 23.29 12.28
N ALA A 101 -21.32 23.16 13.19
CA ALA A 101 -21.39 23.77 14.52
C ALA A 101 -21.46 25.31 14.46
N VAL A 102 -20.70 25.95 13.56
CA VAL A 102 -20.73 27.41 13.35
C VAL A 102 -22.08 27.86 12.78
N SER A 103 -22.64 27.10 11.83
CA SER A 103 -23.97 27.37 11.27
C SER A 103 -25.06 27.28 12.34
N GLU A 104 -25.02 26.28 13.21
CA GLU A 104 -25.95 26.14 14.34
C GLU A 104 -25.81 27.28 15.36
N LEU A 105 -24.58 27.63 15.74
CA LEU A 105 -24.32 28.76 16.65
C LEU A 105 -24.76 30.11 16.06
N THR A 106 -24.61 30.30 14.74
CA THR A 106 -25.04 31.51 14.05
C THR A 106 -26.56 31.63 14.01
N LYS A 107 -27.29 30.52 13.85
CA LYS A 107 -28.76 30.51 13.94
C LYS A 107 -29.25 30.86 15.34
N VAL A 108 -28.60 30.34 16.39
CA VAL A 108 -28.91 30.68 17.79
C VAL A 108 -28.57 32.14 18.09
N ALA A 109 -27.45 32.64 17.58
CA ALA A 109 -27.03 34.03 17.80
C ALA A 109 -27.85 35.07 17.02
N LEU A 110 -28.56 34.67 15.97
CA LEU A 110 -29.36 35.55 15.10
C LEU A 110 -30.88 35.37 15.25
N GLY A 111 -31.34 34.55 16.21
CA GLY A 111 -32.77 34.28 16.38
C GLY A 111 -33.15 33.95 17.83
N ASP A 112 -33.48 35.01 18.57
CA ASP A 112 -34.53 35.08 19.61
C ASP A 112 -34.86 36.58 19.87
N ASP A 113 -35.06 37.38 18.80
CA ASP A 113 -35.50 38.79 18.87
C ASP A 113 -36.81 39.04 18.07
N ASP A 114 -37.58 37.99 17.78
CA ASP A 114 -38.95 38.10 17.24
C ASP A 114 -39.98 37.75 18.34
N ASP A 115 -40.00 38.56 19.40
CA ASP A 115 -41.13 38.67 20.34
C ASP A 115 -41.80 40.05 20.10
N ASP A 116 -42.87 40.06 19.29
CA ASP A 116 -43.86 41.16 19.19
C ASP A 116 -45.27 40.57 18.96
#